data_AF-A0A933ST78-F1
#
_entry.id   AF-A0A933ST78-F1
#
_cell.length_a   1.000
_cell.length_b   1.000
_cell.length_c   1.000
_cell.angle_alpha   90.00
_cell.angle_beta   90.00
_cell.angle_gamma   90.00
#
_symmetry.space_group_name_H-M   'P 1'
#
loop_
_entity.id
_entity.type
_entity.pdbx_description
1 polymer ?
#
loop_
_entity_poly.entity_id
_entity_poly.type
_entity_poly.pdbx_seq_one_letter_code
_entity_poly.pdbx_strand_id
1 'polypeptide(L)' 'MLEENLRKENKEYRKLAEEHEDLKKKIQELDKHKFLTPDQETEITRLKKLKLQGKDRMHQILAEHKNKK' A
#
# COMPACT_ATOMS: atom_id res chain seq x y z
N MET A 1 11.26 13.64 -2.37
CA MET A 1 10.50 14.90 -2.21
C MET A 1 9.20 14.96 -3.04
N LEU A 2 9.07 14.25 -4.18
CA LEU A 2 7.85 14.27 -4.99
C LEU A 2 6.65 13.57 -4.29
N GLU A 3 6.91 12.42 -3.66
CA GLU A 3 5.90 11.64 -2.93
C GLU A 3 5.24 12.43 -1.78
N GLU A 4 6.02 13.28 -1.11
CA GLU A 4 5.52 14.08 0.01
C GLU A 4 4.67 15.26 -0.47
N ASN A 5 5.01 15.88 -1.61
CA ASN A 5 4.17 16.88 -2.26
C ASN A 5 2.87 16.24 -2.76
N LEU A 6 2.93 15.07 -3.39
CA LEU A 6 1.76 14.32 -3.81
C LEU A 6 0.84 13.91 -2.66
N ARG A 7 1.38 13.56 -1.49
CA ARG A 7 0.56 13.37 -0.28
C ARG A 7 -0.21 14.63 0.13
N LYS A 8 0.34 15.82 -0.12
CA LYS A 8 -0.30 17.10 0.23
C LYS A 8 -1.27 17.58 -0.85
N GLU A 9 -0.88 17.46 -2.11
CA GLU A 9 -1.63 17.97 -3.26
C GLU A 9 -2.68 16.97 -3.78
N ASN A 10 -2.46 15.67 -3.62
CA ASN A 10 -3.33 14.63 -4.17
C ASN A 10 -3.98 13.77 -3.07
N LYS A 11 -5.29 13.94 -2.90
CA LYS A 11 -6.12 13.17 -1.97
C LYS A 11 -6.12 11.67 -2.27
N GLU A 12 -5.98 11.26 -3.54
CA GLU A 12 -5.88 9.84 -3.90
C GLU A 12 -4.58 9.22 -3.40
N TYR A 13 -3.44 9.92 -3.55
CA TYR A 13 -2.17 9.43 -3.05
C TYR A 13 -2.21 9.26 -1.53
N ARG A 14 -2.82 10.21 -0.82
CA ARG A 14 -3.03 10.12 0.62
C ARG A 14 -3.86 8.89 1.00
N LYS A 15 -5.00 8.65 0.34
CA LYS A 15 -5.83 7.45 0.57
C LYS A 15 -5.07 6.16 0.32
N LEU A 16 -4.35 6.06 -0.80
CA LEU A 16 -3.50 4.90 -1.11
C LEU A 16 -2.44 4.67 -0.04
N ALA A 17 -1.91 5.75 0.53
CA ALA A 17 -0.88 5.65 1.55
C ALA A 17 -1.44 5.16 2.89
N GLU A 18 -2.64 5.63 3.26
CA GLU A 18 -3.39 5.12 4.41
C GLU A 18 -3.73 3.64 4.23
N GLU A 19 -4.21 3.24 3.05
CA GLU A 19 -4.54 1.85 2.74
C GLU A 19 -3.28 0.95 2.76
N HIS A 20 -2.16 1.44 2.23
CA HIS A 20 -0.88 0.73 2.30
C HIS A 20 -0.39 0.54 3.74
N GLU A 21 -0.64 1.51 4.63
CA GLU A 21 -0.28 1.42 6.04
C GLU A 21 -1.20 0.46 6.81
N ASP A 22 -2.50 0.46 6.51
CA ASP A 22 -3.48 -0.48 7.07
C ASP A 22 -3.15 -1.93 6.67
N LEU A 23 -2.86 -2.16 5.38
CA LEU A 23 -2.41 -3.45 4.86
C LEU A 23 -1.11 -3.91 5.53
N LYS A 24 -0.15 -3.00 5.76
CA LYS A 24 1.10 -3.32 6.45
C LYS A 24 0.84 -3.72 7.91
N LYS A 25 -0.04 -3.00 8.63
CA LYS A 25 -0.45 -3.35 10.00
C LYS A 25 -1.09 -4.73 10.05
N LYS A 26 -2.09 -4.99 9.20
CA LYS A 26 -2.72 -6.32 9.11
C LYS A 26 -1.69 -7.41 8.85
N ILE A 27 -0.80 -7.24 7.87
CA ILE A 27 0.26 -8.23 7.61
C ILE A 27 1.12 -8.45 8.87
N GLN A 28 1.55 -7.39 9.56
CA GLN A 28 2.34 -7.53 10.79
C GLN A 28 1.58 -8.18 11.94
N GLU A 29 0.28 -7.96 12.06
CA GLU A 29 -0.54 -8.61 13.09
C GLU A 29 -0.70 -10.09 12.81
N LEU A 30 -0.96 -10.47 11.54
CA LEU A 30 -1.04 -11.86 11.13
C LEU A 30 0.34 -12.54 11.28
N ASP A 31 1.42 -11.90 10.81
CA ASP A 31 2.81 -12.39 10.88
C ASP A 31 3.36 -12.49 12.32
N LYS A 32 2.82 -11.71 13.26
CA LYS A 32 3.14 -11.81 14.69
C LYS A 32 2.76 -13.17 15.29
N HIS A 33 1.83 -13.90 14.69
CA HIS A 33 1.50 -15.24 15.13
C HIS A 33 2.64 -16.20 14.73
N LYS A 34 3.36 -16.70 15.73
CA LYS A 34 4.49 -17.66 15.58
C LYS A 34 4.11 -18.94 14.82
N PHE A 35 2.82 -19.23 14.72
CA PHE A 35 2.23 -20.29 13.93
C PHE A 35 1.12 -19.70 13.05
N LEU A 36 1.50 -19.26 11.85
CA LEU A 36 0.54 -18.88 10.81
C LEU A 36 -0.25 -20.12 10.42
N THR A 37 -1.57 -20.07 10.56
CA THR A 37 -2.44 -21.09 9.97
C THR A 37 -2.49 -20.91 8.45
N PRO A 38 -2.82 -21.95 7.67
CA PRO A 38 -2.93 -21.86 6.20
C PRO A 38 -3.91 -20.75 5.73
N ASP A 39 -4.94 -20.46 6.51
CA ASP A 39 -5.82 -19.30 6.31
C ASP A 39 -5.07 -17.97 6.40
N GLN A 40 -4.18 -17.83 7.39
CA GLN A 40 -3.39 -16.63 7.62
C GLN A 40 -2.31 -16.44 6.54
N GLU A 41 -1.66 -17.51 6.08
CA GLU A 41 -0.71 -17.41 4.96
C GLU A 41 -1.40 -16.95 3.67
N THR A 42 -2.61 -17.45 3.42
CA THR A 42 -3.44 -17.04 2.28
C THR A 42 -3.81 -15.56 2.41
N GLU A 43 -4.24 -15.12 3.59
CA GLU A 43 -4.59 -13.73 3.87
C GLU A 43 -3.36 -12.81 3.72
N ILE A 44 -2.20 -13.16 4.29
CA ILE A 44 -0.96 -12.40 4.13
C ILE A 44 -0.57 -12.28 2.66
N THR A 45 -0.67 -13.37 1.89
CA THR A 45 -0.37 -13.36 0.45
C THR A 45 -1.32 -12.42 -0.30
N ARG A 46 -2.60 -12.44 0.06
CA ARG A 46 -3.63 -11.56 -0.51
C ARG A 46 -3.36 -10.09 -0.16
N LEU A 47 -3.03 -9.80 1.10
CA LEU A 47 -2.66 -8.47 1.58
C LEU A 47 -1.36 -7.97 0.93
N LYS A 48 -0.36 -8.84 0.73
CA LYS A 48 0.88 -8.51 0.00
C LYS A 48 0.59 -8.12 -1.44
N LYS A 49 -0.32 -8.83 -2.13
CA LYS A 49 -0.78 -8.45 -3.48
C LYS A 49 -1.47 -7.09 -3.48
N LEU A 50 -2.42 -6.86 -2.56
CA LEU A 50 -3.11 -5.57 -2.45
C LEU A 50 -2.12 -4.43 -2.19
N LYS A 51 -1.13 -4.67 -1.32
CA LYS A 51 -0.09 -3.69 -1.02
C LYS A 51 0.78 -3.39 -2.25
N LEU A 52 1.09 -4.41 -3.04
CA LEU A 52 1.79 -4.24 -4.32
C LEU A 52 0.96 -3.41 -5.30
N GLN A 53 -0.34 -3.70 -5.43
CA GLN A 53 -1.24 -2.92 -6.28
C GLN A 53 -1.37 -1.46 -5.81
N GLY A 54 -1.44 -1.21 -4.50
CA GLY A 54 -1.44 0.14 -3.95
C GLY A 54 -0.16 0.91 -4.29
N LYS A 55 1.00 0.24 -4.20
CA LYS A 55 2.29 0.82 -4.62
C LYS A 55 2.34 1.09 -6.12
N ASP A 56 1.82 0.18 -6.94
CA ASP A 56 1.72 0.36 -8.40
C ASP A 56 0.85 1.57 -8.74
N ARG A 57 -0.28 1.72 -8.05
CA ARG A 57 -1.18 2.87 -8.20
C ARG A 57 -0.51 4.18 -7.77
N MET A 58 0.26 4.18 -6.68
CA MET A 58 1.07 5.33 -6.27
C MET A 58 2.10 5.71 -7.33
N HIS A 59 2.77 4.73 -7.93
CA HIS A 59 3.71 4.94 -9.03
C HIS A 59 3.02 5.48 -10.29
N GLN A 60 1.82 5.01 -10.62
CA GLN A 60 1.03 5.57 -11.71
C GLN A 60 0.69 7.04 -11.45
N ILE A 61 0.20 7.39 -10.27
CA ILE A 61 -0.12 8.77 -9.90
C ILE A 61 1.13 9.66 -9.98
N LEU A 62 2.27 9.16 -9.52
CA LEU A 62 3.58 9.82 -9.65
C LEU A 62 3.92 10.07 -11.12
N ALA A 63 3.75 9.07 -11.98
CA ALA A 63 4.02 9.16 -13.41
C ALA A 63 3.08 10.13 -14.12
N GLU A 64 1.77 10.09 -13.82
CA GLU A 64 0.77 11.01 -14.35
C GLU A 64 1.06 12.45 -13.94
N HIS A 65 1.37 12.70 -12.67
CA HIS A 65 1.73 14.04 -12.19
C HIS A 65 3.02 14.56 -12.83
N LYS A 66 4.00 13.68 -13.06
CA LYS A 66 5.25 14.05 -13.72
C LYS A 66 5.06 14.33 -15.22
N ASN A 67 4.06 13.72 -15.86
CA ASN A 67 3.73 13.93 -17.27
C ASN A 67 2.84 15.16 -17.49
N LYS A 68 2.02 15.54 -16.49
CA LYS A 68 1.14 16.71 -16.53
C LYS A 68 1.82 18.07 -16.30
N LYS A 69 3.14 18.09 -16.08
CA LYS A 69 3.94 19.28 -15.77
C LYS A 69 4.89 19.59 -16.91
#